data_AF-A0A7X8XK12-F1
#
_entry.id   AF-A0A7X8XK12-F1
#
_cell.length_a   1.000
_cell.length_b   1.000
_cell.length_c   1.000
_cell.angle_alpha   90.00
_cell.angle_beta   90.00
_cell.angle_gamma   90.00
#
_symmetry.space_group_name_H-M   'P 1'
#
loop_
_entity.id
_entity.type
_entity.pdbx_description
1 polymer ?
#
loop_
_entity_poly.entity_id
_entity_poly.type
_entity_poly.pdbx_seq_one_letter_code
_entity_poly.pdbx_strand_id
1 'polypeptide(L)'
;MSPAPSGFEVRPVRSADLPQVVARHARSLGLPEDALPLLRSTWETILQSPLALALVAVREDRILGLVLATNDRQGLASDLWSRRPKTL
;
A
#
# COMPACT_ATOMS: atom_id res chain seq x y z
N MET A 1 14.54 21.44 15.66
CA MET A 1 13.71 20.65 14.72
C MET A 1 13.77 21.37 13.38
N SER A 2 14.35 20.74 12.34
CA SER A 2 14.33 21.32 10.99
C SER A 2 12.90 21.25 10.43
N PRO A 3 12.41 22.29 9.74
CA PRO A 3 11.13 22.22 9.06
C PRO A 3 11.16 21.07 8.06
N ALA A 4 10.05 20.34 7.94
CA ALA A 4 9.91 19.36 6.88
C ALA A 4 10.24 20.06 5.54
N PRO A 5 11.10 19.48 4.69
CA PRO A 5 11.45 20.10 3.41
C PRO A 5 10.16 20.40 2.65
N SER A 6 10.02 21.62 2.12
CA SER A 6 8.84 22.07 1.40
C SER A 6 8.39 21.03 0.37
N GLY A 7 7.11 20.68 0.37
CA GLY A 7 6.54 19.68 -0.53
C GLY A 7 6.69 18.23 -0.06
N PHE A 8 7.16 17.97 1.16
CA PHE A 8 7.10 16.66 1.79
C PHE A 8 5.82 16.49 2.63
N GLU A 9 5.11 15.39 2.43
CA GLU A 9 3.96 15.00 3.26
C GLU A 9 3.94 13.50 3.55
N VAL A 10 3.40 13.12 4.70
CA VAL A 10 2.99 11.75 5.00
C VAL A 10 1.48 11.72 5.08
N ARG A 11 0.84 10.89 4.25
CA ARG A 11 -0.62 10.83 4.16
C ARG A 11 -1.12 9.42 3.89
N PRO A 12 -2.41 9.13 4.14
CA PRO A 12 -3.03 7.88 3.71
C PRO A 12 -2.85 7.64 2.21
N VAL A 13 -2.68 6.37 1.86
CA VAL A 13 -2.69 5.92 0.46
C VAL A 13 -4.07 6.20 -0.14
N ARG A 14 -4.09 6.83 -1.30
CA ARG A 14 -5.28 7.11 -2.11
C ARG A 14 -5.28 6.17 -3.32
N SER A 15 -6.44 5.97 -3.94
CA SER A 15 -6.56 5.13 -5.15
C SER A 15 -5.64 5.60 -6.29
N ALA A 16 -5.42 6.91 -6.41
CA ALA A 16 -4.52 7.49 -7.41
C ALA A 16 -3.03 7.12 -7.18
N ASP A 17 -2.65 6.74 -5.97
CA ASP A 17 -1.28 6.34 -5.63
C ASP A 17 -0.98 4.88 -5.99
N LEU A 18 -2.02 4.04 -6.15
CA LEU A 18 -1.88 2.60 -6.33
C LEU A 18 -0.89 2.20 -7.43
N PRO A 19 -0.86 2.83 -8.62
CA PRO A 19 0.15 2.50 -9.63
C PRO A 19 1.58 2.69 -9.13
N GLN A 20 1.88 3.79 -8.43
CA GLN A 20 3.20 4.06 -7.87
C GLN A 20 3.53 3.14 -6.68
N VAL A 21 2.57 2.90 -5.79
CA VAL A 21 2.71 2.00 -4.62
C VAL A 21 3.00 0.57 -5.06
N VAL A 22 2.23 0.04 -6.01
CA VAL A 22 2.38 -1.32 -6.54
C VAL A 22 3.73 -1.47 -7.22
N ALA A 23 4.09 -0.55 -8.12
CA ALA A 23 5.38 -0.59 -8.81
C ALA A 23 6.56 -0.51 -7.82
N ARG A 24 6.46 0.33 -6.79
CA ARG A 24 7.49 0.44 -5.75
C ARG A 24 7.61 -0.83 -4.92
N HIS A 25 6.48 -1.37 -4.46
CA HIS A 25 6.45 -2.58 -3.63
C HIS A 25 6.96 -3.81 -4.42
N ALA A 26 6.57 -3.93 -5.69
CA ALA A 26 7.09 -4.96 -6.58
C ALA A 26 8.61 -4.88 -6.73
N ARG A 27 9.15 -3.69 -6.99
CA ARG A 27 10.61 -3.46 -7.07
C ARG A 27 11.32 -3.83 -5.76
N SER A 28 10.77 -3.49 -4.60
CA SER A 28 11.40 -3.85 -3.31
C SER A 28 11.40 -5.35 -3.04
N LEU A 29 10.45 -6.08 -3.62
CA LEU A 29 10.34 -7.54 -3.48
C LEU A 29 11.04 -8.30 -4.63
N GLY A 30 11.60 -7.59 -5.63
CA GLY A 30 12.16 -8.22 -6.82
C GLY A 30 11.13 -8.99 -7.66
N LEU A 31 9.86 -8.57 -7.62
CA LEU A 31 8.78 -9.27 -8.32
C LEU A 31 8.77 -8.94 -9.82
N PRO A 32 8.46 -9.92 -10.67
CA PRO A 32 8.27 -9.72 -12.11
C PRO A 32 6.98 -8.93 -12.41
N GLU A 33 6.88 -8.39 -13.64
CA GLU A 33 5.78 -7.51 -14.06
C GLU A 33 4.41 -8.21 -14.07
N ASP A 34 4.37 -9.51 -14.34
CA ASP A 34 3.16 -10.34 -14.31
C ASP A 34 2.56 -10.49 -12.90
N ALA A 35 3.34 -10.22 -11.84
CA ALA A 35 2.85 -10.18 -10.47
C ALA A 35 2.15 -8.86 -10.11
N LEU A 36 2.28 -7.80 -10.92
CA LEU A 36 1.72 -6.47 -10.63
C LEU A 36 0.18 -6.45 -10.49
N PRO A 37 -0.61 -7.18 -11.32
CA PRO A 37 -2.06 -7.22 -11.16
C PRO A 37 -2.49 -7.84 -9.82
N LEU A 38 -1.84 -8.93 -9.40
CA LEU A 38 -2.11 -9.57 -8.10
C LEU A 38 -1.69 -8.66 -6.94
N LEU A 39 -0.55 -7.98 -7.07
CA LEU A 39 -0.10 -7.04 -6.05
C LEU A 39 -1.03 -5.82 -5.94
N ARG A 40 -1.57 -5.35 -7.08
CA ARG A 40 -2.59 -4.29 -7.10
C ARG A 40 -3.85 -4.72 -6.37
N SER A 41 -4.42 -5.89 -6.68
CA SER A 41 -5.64 -6.36 -6.02
C SER A 41 -5.43 -6.58 -4.51
N THR A 42 -4.22 -7.02 -4.13
CA THR A 42 -3.83 -7.13 -2.72
C THR A 42 -3.86 -5.76 -2.03
N TRP A 43 -3.27 -4.73 -2.64
CA TRP A 43 -3.30 -3.38 -2.10
C TRP A 43 -4.71 -2.81 -2.04
N GLU A 44 -5.54 -3.00 -3.07
CA GLU A 44 -6.95 -2.60 -3.06
C GLU A 44 -7.71 -3.22 -1.89
N THR A 45 -7.47 -4.51 -1.61
CA THR A 45 -8.07 -5.22 -0.47
C THR A 45 -7.57 -4.66 0.86
N ILE A 46 -6.27 -4.37 0.97
CA ILE A 46 -5.67 -3.74 2.15
C ILE A 46 -6.32 -2.39 2.45
N LEU A 47 -6.52 -1.55 1.43
CA LEU A 47 -7.12 -0.22 1.61
C LEU A 47 -8.60 -0.26 2.05
N GLN A 48 -9.27 -1.40 1.90
CA GLN A 48 -10.64 -1.61 2.38
C GLN A 48 -10.70 -2.22 3.78
N SER A 49 -9.57 -2.70 4.31
CA SER A 49 -9.52 -3.33 5.63
C SER A 49 -9.50 -2.28 6.74
N PRO A 50 -10.43 -2.31 7.70
CA PRO A 50 -10.37 -1.41 8.86
C PRO A 50 -9.20 -1.75 9.81
N LEU A 51 -8.55 -2.91 9.60
CA LEU A 51 -7.42 -3.38 10.40
C LEU A 51 -6.06 -2.94 9.85
N ALA A 52 -6.05 -2.27 8.69
CA ALA A 52 -4.84 -1.79 8.04
C ALA A 52 -4.77 -0.26 8.04
N LEU A 53 -3.60 0.27 8.38
CA LEU A 53 -3.24 1.66 8.13
C LEU A 53 -2.14 1.67 7.06
N ALA A 54 -2.48 2.17 5.87
CA ALA A 54 -1.54 2.35 4.76
C ALA A 54 -1.21 3.83 4.58
N LEU A 55 0.06 4.20 4.74
CA LEU A 55 0.57 5.56 4.57
C LEU A 55 1.64 5.61 3.47
N VAL A 56 1.77 6.76 2.82
CA VAL A 56 2.84 7.07 1.89
C VAL A 56 3.55 8.35 2.29
N ALA A 57 4.87 8.35 2.13
CA ALA A 57 5.69 9.55 2.16
C ALA A 57 5.82 10.07 0.73
N VAL A 58 5.37 11.30 0.49
CA VAL A 58 5.30 11.92 -0.83
C VAL A 58 6.18 13.16 -0.85
N ARG A 59 6.89 13.37 -1.95
CA ARG A 59 7.57 14.63 -2.26
C ARG A 59 7.33 14.99 -3.71
N GLU A 60 6.78 16.18 -3.98
CA GLU A 60 6.57 16.68 -5.35
C GLU A 60 5.85 15.62 -6.23
N ASP A 61 4.74 15.06 -5.73
CA ASP A 61 3.94 13.99 -6.34
C ASP A 61 4.61 12.61 -6.52
N ARG A 62 5.85 12.45 -6.02
CA ARG A 62 6.58 11.20 -6.03
C ARG A 62 6.48 10.46 -4.71
N ILE A 63 6.11 9.18 -4.76
CA ILE A 63 6.13 8.31 -3.57
C ILE A 63 7.56 7.88 -3.23
N LEU A 64 8.06 8.41 -2.12
CA LEU A 64 9.38 8.11 -1.56
C LEU A 64 9.40 6.87 -0.66
N GLY A 65 8.26 6.51 -0.08
CA GLY A 65 8.15 5.39 0.84
C GLY A 65 6.70 5.04 1.13
N LEU A 66 6.49 3.86 1.68
CA LEU A 66 5.19 3.36 2.11
C LEU A 66 5.33 2.71 3.48
N VAL A 67 4.26 2.78 4.27
CA VAL A 67 4.12 2.09 5.55
C VAL A 67 2.81 1.35 5.53
N LEU A 68 2.84 0.05 5.85
CA LEU A 68 1.66 -0.74 6.18
C LEU A 68 1.76 -1.10 7.66
N ALA A 69 0.81 -0.63 8.45
CA ALA A 69 0.73 -0.89 9.88
C ALA A 69 -0.58 -1.59 10.23
N THR A 70 -0.51 -2.45 11.24
CA THR A 70 -1.66 -3.09 11.87
C THR A 70 -1.30 -3.41 13.31
N ASN A 71 -2.28 -3.33 14.21
CA ASN A 71 -2.14 -3.78 15.60
C ASN A 71 -2.55 -5.25 15.78
N ASP A 72 -3.18 -5.87 14.77
CA ASP A 72 -3.60 -7.26 14.77
C ASP A 72 -3.28 -7.91 13.42
N ARG A 73 -2.08 -8.49 13.33
CA ARG A 73 -1.62 -9.18 12.12
C ARG A 73 -2.50 -10.38 11.78
N GLN A 74 -2.98 -11.13 12.77
CA GLN A 74 -3.79 -12.33 12.53
C GLN A 74 -5.19 -11.94 12.04
N GLY A 75 -5.82 -10.95 12.68
CA GLY A 75 -7.08 -10.37 12.24
C GLY A 75 -6.99 -9.79 10.84
N LEU A 76 -5.94 -9.01 10.54
CA LEU A 76 -5.72 -8.48 9.19
C LEU A 76 -5.58 -9.61 8.17
N ALA A 77 -4.79 -10.64 8.44
CA ALA A 77 -4.66 -11.78 7.53
C ALA A 77 -6.02 -12.45 7.28
N SER A 78 -6.80 -12.72 8.34
CA SER A 78 -8.14 -13.30 8.22
C SER A 78 -9.08 -12.42 7.40
N ASP A 79 -9.09 -11.12 7.64
CA ASP A 79 -9.91 -10.15 6.90
C ASP A 79 -9.54 -10.15 5.41
N LEU A 80 -8.24 -10.06 5.09
CA LEU A 80 -7.75 -10.11 3.70
C LEU A 80 -8.12 -11.43 3.01
N TRP A 81 -8.04 -12.57 3.72
CA TRP A 81 -8.45 -13.87 3.17
C TRP A 81 -9.94 -13.92 2.86
N SER A 82 -10.78 -13.36 3.74
CA SER A 82 -12.24 -13.36 3.55
C SER A 82 -12.70 -12.48 2.39
N ARG A 83 -11.89 -11.47 2.03
CA ARG A 83 -12.13 -10.53 0.93
C ARG A 83 -11.53 -10.96 -0.41
N ARG A 84 -10.75 -12.05 -0.45
CA ARG A 84 -10.21 -12.52 -1.74
C ARG A 84 -11.37 -12.84 -2.68
N PRO A 85 -11.26 -12.46 -3.97
CA PRO A 85 -12.23 -12.91 -4.95
C PRO A 85 -12.26 -14.44 -4.93
N LYS A 86 -13.41 -15.01 -4.57
CA LYS A 86 -13.64 -16.45 -4.69
C LYS A 86 -13.60 -16.75 -6.17
N THR A 87 -12.56 -17.45 -6.61
CA THR A 87 -12.58 -18.12 -7.92
C THR A 87 -13.80 -19.04 -7.93
N LEU A 88 -14.84 -18.62 -8.67
CA LEU A 88 -15.91 -19.48 -9.15
C LEU A 88 -15.44 -20.13 -10.44
#